data_AF-A0A7J7JA94-F1
#
_entry.id   AF-A0A7J7JA94-F1
#
_cell.length_a   1.000
_cell.length_b   1.000
_cell.length_c   1.000
_cell.angle_alpha   90.00
_cell.angle_beta   90.00
_cell.angle_gamma   90.00
#
_symmetry.space_group_name_H-M   'P 1'
#
loop_
_entity.id
_entity.type
_entity.pdbx_description
1 polymer ?
#
loop_
_entity_poly.entity_id
_entity_poly.type
_entity_poly.pdbx_seq_one_letter_code
_entity_poly.pdbx_strand_id
1 'polypeptide(L)'
;MAAKGSNSKKGFDYKMSKKVAELTQVVHMLFTRNHEREVEIQMTKELYNKELDRIHLSYKKKIDSLEKELNLATEKLNSNSSEEVLRTKIDQALLELESKWSKKFDSKESQYLTEKMNNVALKESLTRVEQELSLLQTSMADSSQTLNMQLMSKKKEVDQLNRKLAEQCKEYEQLSTVLQTTSAQHREESQTLRSMLSESQSKEVSTAKKLQQVESELKSLKREITRKSSIELTSSRRSANIPNSNDTDGSVNYQKMKEELENLKKLVQKYRLELSNREGNFNRMFTEKVPVHVDQRSLKPVMSVSTGRERISAHTPPESEERLVHGNPTRVDGERSSRKSVSFTGLRRSIAPMSGRRLLTQYNHQQNFPA
;
A
#
# COMPACT_ATOMS: atom_id res chain seq x y z
N MET A 1 160.26 96.05 43.34
CA MET A 1 159.41 96.95 44.15
C MET A 1 158.02 96.33 44.22
N ALA A 2 157.71 95.41 45.14
CA ALA A 2 157.64 95.53 46.61
C ALA A 2 156.54 96.48 47.09
N ALA A 3 155.31 95.96 47.19
CA ALA A 3 154.30 96.42 48.14
C ALA A 3 153.67 95.18 48.81
N LYS A 4 154.42 94.59 49.74
CA LYS A 4 153.87 93.79 50.84
C LYS A 4 153.04 94.73 51.70
N GLY A 5 151.76 94.43 51.90
CA GLY A 5 150.86 95.26 52.70
C GLY A 5 149.71 94.47 53.30
N SER A 6 149.89 94.06 54.56
CA SER A 6 148.88 93.79 55.59
C SER A 6 147.72 92.83 55.28
N ASN A 7 147.96 91.57 55.64
CA ASN A 7 146.96 90.72 56.26
C ASN A 7 146.26 91.41 57.45
N SER A 8 145.03 90.95 57.71
CA SER A 8 144.24 91.06 58.95
C SER A 8 143.32 92.29 59.11
N LYS A 9 142.04 92.01 59.38
CA LYS A 9 140.90 92.90 59.67
C LYS A 9 140.19 93.55 58.47
N LYS A 10 139.68 92.73 57.53
CA LYS A 10 138.37 93.07 56.93
C LYS A 10 137.38 93.11 58.11
N GLY A 11 137.04 94.32 58.56
CA GLY A 11 136.18 94.57 59.70
C GLY A 11 134.90 93.76 59.60
N PHE A 12 134.37 93.39 60.76
CA PHE A 12 133.11 92.68 60.92
C PHE A 12 132.00 93.23 60.01
N ASP A 13 131.94 94.56 59.84
CA ASP A 13 130.93 95.27 59.04
C ASP A 13 130.94 94.90 57.54
N TYR A 14 132.11 94.71 56.93
CA TYR A 14 132.17 94.27 55.53
C TYR A 14 131.68 92.83 55.37
N LYS A 15 132.06 91.93 56.29
CA LYS A 15 131.57 90.55 56.29
C LYS A 15 130.06 90.51 56.54
N MET A 16 129.56 91.36 57.42
CA MET A 16 128.13 91.50 57.71
C MET A 16 127.36 92.04 56.52
N SER A 17 127.79 93.16 55.92
CA SER A 17 127.17 93.75 54.74
C SER A 17 127.19 92.78 53.54
N LYS A 18 128.30 92.07 53.32
CA LYS A 18 128.38 91.01 52.30
C LYS A 18 127.37 89.88 52.58
N LYS A 19 127.22 89.47 53.84
CA LYS A 19 126.25 88.45 54.23
C LYS A 19 124.82 88.92 54.08
N VAL A 20 124.53 90.19 54.40
CA VAL A 20 123.23 90.82 54.15
C VAL A 20 122.94 90.85 52.65
N ALA A 21 123.88 91.27 51.81
CA ALA A 21 123.70 91.29 50.35
C ALA A 21 123.49 89.87 49.77
N GLU A 22 124.29 88.88 50.20
CA GLU A 22 124.12 87.47 49.82
C GLU A 22 122.73 86.97 50.24
N LEU A 23 122.26 87.29 51.46
CA LEU A 23 120.93 86.92 51.94
C LEU A 23 119.82 87.64 51.15
N THR A 24 119.94 88.95 50.89
CA THR A 24 118.98 89.72 50.11
C THR A 24 118.87 89.17 48.69
N GLN A 25 119.98 88.77 48.07
CA GLN A 25 120.00 88.14 46.75
C GLN A 25 119.28 86.79 46.78
N VAL A 26 119.54 85.93 47.77
CA VAL A 26 118.83 84.66 47.94
C VAL A 26 117.34 84.89 48.14
N VAL A 27 116.94 85.87 48.95
CA VAL A 27 115.54 86.23 49.16
C VAL A 27 114.88 86.69 47.85
N HIS A 28 115.54 87.55 47.06
CA HIS A 28 115.03 87.95 45.74
C HIS A 28 114.89 86.75 44.80
N MET A 29 115.90 85.88 44.71
CA MET A 29 115.82 84.66 43.90
C MET A 29 114.68 83.73 44.35
N LEU A 30 114.45 83.60 45.66
CA LEU A 30 113.34 82.82 46.20
C LEU A 30 111.99 83.46 45.86
N PHE A 31 111.85 84.79 45.93
CA PHE A 31 110.61 85.48 45.55
C PHE A 31 110.34 85.37 44.05
N THR A 32 111.33 85.56 43.19
CA THR A 32 111.20 85.39 41.73
C THR A 32 110.81 83.96 41.39
N ARG A 33 111.54 82.96 41.94
CA ARG A 33 111.24 81.55 41.72
C ARG A 33 109.86 81.15 42.26
N ASN A 34 109.45 81.70 43.40
CA ASN A 34 108.12 81.45 43.97
C ASN A 34 107.02 82.05 43.09
N HIS A 35 107.21 83.28 42.59
CA HIS A 35 106.26 83.92 41.68
C HIS A 35 106.14 83.17 40.35
N GLU A 36 107.26 82.76 39.75
CA GLU A 36 107.27 81.92 38.55
C GLU A 36 106.52 80.61 38.78
N ARG A 37 106.75 79.94 39.92
CA ARG A 37 106.03 78.72 40.29
C ARG A 37 104.53 78.95 40.48
N GLU A 38 104.12 80.05 41.10
CA GLU A 38 102.70 80.41 41.26
C GLU A 38 102.04 80.64 39.89
N VAL A 39 102.75 81.30 38.97
CA VAL A 39 102.29 81.52 37.60
C VAL A 39 102.17 80.21 36.82
N GLU A 40 103.15 79.30 36.94
CA GLU A 40 103.09 77.95 36.35
C GLU A 40 101.90 77.13 36.89
N ILE A 41 101.68 77.17 38.21
CA ILE A 41 100.54 76.52 38.86
C ILE A 41 99.23 77.10 38.34
N GLN A 42 99.13 78.43 38.21
CA GLN A 42 97.93 79.10 37.72
C GLN A 42 97.66 78.77 36.24
N MET A 43 98.67 78.77 35.36
CA MET A 43 98.51 78.33 33.97
C MET A 43 98.08 76.87 33.88
N THR A 44 98.66 76.00 34.69
CA THR A 44 98.31 74.57 34.73
C THR A 44 96.86 74.37 35.19
N LYS A 45 96.43 75.13 36.22
CA LYS A 45 95.05 75.13 36.71
C LYS A 45 94.07 75.60 35.63
N GLU A 46 94.39 76.66 34.90
CA GLU A 46 93.56 77.13 33.79
C GLU A 46 93.46 76.12 32.64
N LEU A 47 94.55 75.43 32.33
CA LEU A 47 94.55 74.35 31.33
C LEU A 47 93.65 73.18 31.77
N TYR A 48 93.75 72.74 33.03
CA TYR A 48 92.88 71.69 33.56
C TYR A 48 91.41 72.11 33.59
N ASN A 49 91.10 73.35 33.98
CA ASN A 49 89.73 73.85 33.97
C ASN A 49 89.15 73.88 32.55
N LYS A 50 89.91 74.35 31.55
CA LYS A 50 89.48 74.32 30.14
C LYS A 50 89.21 72.91 29.65
N GLU A 51 90.01 71.92 30.07
CA GLU A 51 89.79 70.52 29.70
C GLU A 51 88.55 69.93 30.39
N LEU A 52 88.34 70.24 31.68
CA LEU A 52 87.12 69.87 32.38
C LEU A 52 85.86 70.45 31.71
N ASP A 53 85.91 71.71 31.27
CA ASP A 53 84.80 72.36 30.56
C ASP A 53 84.50 71.68 29.21
N ARG A 54 85.55 71.31 28.46
CA ARG A 54 85.40 70.57 27.20
C ARG A 54 84.78 69.19 27.42
N ILE A 55 85.26 68.47 28.43
CA ILE A 55 84.74 67.16 28.81
C ILE A 55 83.27 67.29 29.22
N HIS A 56 82.95 68.27 30.08
CA HIS A 56 81.60 68.52 30.54
C HIS A 56 80.66 68.88 29.38
N LEU A 57 81.08 69.74 28.45
CA LEU A 57 80.31 70.09 27.27
C LEU A 57 80.09 68.89 26.33
N SER A 58 81.11 68.04 26.16
CA SER A 58 81.02 66.82 25.36
C SER A 58 80.01 65.84 25.94
N TYR A 59 80.08 65.57 27.26
CA TYR A 59 79.14 64.70 27.94
C TYR A 59 77.73 65.27 27.96
N LYS A 60 77.57 66.58 28.16
CA LYS A 60 76.25 67.23 28.08
C LYS A 60 75.62 67.04 26.70
N LYS A 61 76.37 67.29 25.61
CA LYS A 61 75.89 67.03 24.25
C LYS A 61 75.53 65.56 24.03
N LYS A 62 76.29 64.63 24.61
CA LYS A 62 76.00 63.20 24.49
C LYS A 62 74.74 62.81 25.25
N ILE A 63 74.53 63.36 26.45
CA ILE A 63 73.30 63.19 27.22
C ILE A 63 72.11 63.74 26.44
N ASP A 64 72.18 64.98 25.95
CA ASP A 64 71.11 65.61 25.17
C ASP A 64 70.76 64.79 23.91
N SER A 65 71.76 64.18 23.25
CA SER A 65 71.54 63.30 22.10
C SER A 65 70.82 62.01 22.49
N LEU A 66 71.23 61.38 23.59
CA LEU A 66 70.63 60.14 24.08
C LEU A 66 69.20 60.37 24.58
N GLU A 67 68.93 61.50 25.24
CA GLU A 67 67.57 61.87 25.66
C GLU A 67 66.65 62.09 24.46
N LYS A 68 67.15 62.73 23.38
CA LYS A 68 66.39 62.86 22.12
C LYS A 68 66.11 61.51 21.47
N GLU A 69 67.11 60.64 21.40
CA GLU A 69 66.93 59.27 20.87
C GLU A 69 65.91 58.48 21.69
N LEU A 70 65.97 58.59 23.03
CA LEU A 70 65.02 57.95 23.94
C LEU A 70 63.60 58.47 23.72
N ASN A 71 63.41 59.79 23.62
CA ASN A 71 62.10 60.41 23.38
C ASN A 71 61.51 59.99 22.03
N LEU A 72 62.33 59.91 20.97
CA LEU A 72 61.87 59.41 19.68
C LEU A 72 61.50 57.93 19.72
N ALA A 73 62.22 57.12 20.51
CA ALA A 73 61.89 55.71 20.70
C ALA A 73 60.58 55.52 21.49
N THR A 74 60.36 56.32 22.54
CA THR A 74 59.12 56.27 23.33
C THR A 74 57.91 56.80 22.55
N GLU A 75 58.08 57.88 21.77
CA GLU A 75 57.03 58.37 20.86
C GLU A 75 56.68 57.32 19.80
N LYS A 76 57.67 56.64 19.21
CA LYS A 76 57.43 55.54 18.27
C LYS A 76 56.66 54.39 18.93
N LEU A 77 57.04 54.00 20.15
CA LEU A 77 56.33 52.98 20.92
C LEU A 77 54.88 53.38 21.21
N ASN A 78 54.63 54.64 21.59
CA ASN A 78 53.30 55.16 21.91
C ASN A 78 52.43 55.37 20.65
N SER A 79 53.04 55.68 19.50
CA SER A 79 52.37 55.79 18.22
C SER A 79 51.93 54.44 17.62
N ASN A 80 52.31 53.32 18.25
CA ASN A 80 51.75 51.99 17.96
C ASN A 80 50.30 51.81 18.44
N SER A 81 49.56 52.88 18.71
CA SER A 81 48.09 52.85 18.87
C SER A 81 47.36 52.21 17.69
N SER A 82 48.01 52.13 16.51
CA SER A 82 47.53 51.33 15.38
C SER A 82 47.46 49.83 15.67
N GLU A 83 48.29 49.28 16.56
CA GLU A 83 48.28 47.85 16.90
C GLU A 83 47.04 47.50 17.73
N GLU A 84 46.65 48.35 18.69
CA GLU A 84 45.45 48.14 19.50
C GLU A 84 44.16 48.23 18.67
N VAL A 85 44.11 49.17 17.70
CA VAL A 85 43.00 49.24 16.73
C VAL A 85 42.97 48.00 15.82
N LEU A 86 44.12 47.45 15.43
CA LEU A 86 44.16 46.21 14.66
C LEU A 86 43.74 45.01 15.49
N ARG A 87 44.18 44.90 16.75
CA ARG A 87 43.77 43.85 17.69
C ARG A 87 42.26 43.85 17.89
N THR A 88 41.67 45.01 18.20
CA THR A 88 40.22 45.13 18.37
C THR A 88 39.43 44.79 17.10
N LYS A 89 39.93 45.15 15.91
CA LYS A 89 39.31 44.73 14.63
C LYS A 89 39.41 43.23 14.40
N ILE A 90 40.54 42.61 14.74
CA ILE A 90 40.72 41.16 14.65
C ILE A 90 39.76 40.46 15.62
N ASP A 91 39.68 40.91 16.87
CA ASP A 91 38.78 40.34 17.88
C ASP A 91 37.31 40.48 17.46
N GLN A 92 36.91 41.63 16.92
CA GLN A 92 35.58 41.82 16.36
C GLN A 92 35.30 40.87 15.18
N ALA A 93 36.25 40.72 14.25
CA ALA A 93 36.10 39.81 13.12
C ALA A 93 36.01 38.34 13.58
N LEU A 94 36.76 37.94 14.61
CA LEU A 94 36.69 36.61 15.21
C LEU A 94 35.33 36.39 15.89
N LEU A 95 34.85 37.34 16.68
CA LEU A 95 33.53 37.26 17.32
C LEU A 95 32.39 37.19 16.30
N GLU A 96 32.46 37.97 15.21
CA GLU A 96 31.49 37.87 14.12
C GLU A 96 31.52 36.51 13.42
N LEU A 97 32.71 35.97 13.18
CA LEU A 97 32.89 34.68 12.54
C LEU A 97 32.36 33.56 13.45
N GLU A 98 32.69 33.58 14.73
CA GLU A 98 32.17 32.66 15.74
C GLU A 98 30.64 32.73 15.83
N SER A 99 30.06 33.93 15.88
CA SER A 99 28.60 34.12 15.89
C SER A 99 27.93 33.57 14.63
N LYS A 100 28.54 33.79 13.44
CA LYS A 100 28.03 33.26 12.17
C LYS A 100 28.06 31.72 12.15
N TRP A 101 29.15 31.11 12.62
CA TRP A 101 29.27 29.66 12.67
C TRP A 101 28.36 29.02 13.72
N SER A 102 28.22 29.64 14.90
CA SER A 102 27.28 29.20 15.94
C SER A 102 25.84 29.21 15.40
N LYS A 103 25.37 30.31 14.78
CA LYS A 103 24.03 30.36 14.17
C LYS A 103 23.83 29.31 13.08
N LYS A 104 24.85 29.07 12.26
CA LYS A 104 24.79 28.05 11.19
C LYS A 104 24.76 26.63 11.78
N PHE A 105 25.50 26.39 12.86
CA PHE A 105 25.48 25.14 13.59
C PHE A 105 24.10 24.88 14.20
N ASP A 106 23.53 25.85 14.94
CA ASP A 106 22.21 25.73 15.56
C ASP A 106 21.10 25.50 14.52
N SER A 107 21.18 26.21 13.39
CA SER A 107 20.25 26.01 12.27
C SER A 107 20.34 24.60 11.69
N LYS A 108 21.56 24.06 11.53
CA LYS A 108 21.77 22.70 11.03
C LYS A 108 21.38 21.64 12.03
N GLU A 109 21.61 21.87 13.32
CA GLU A 109 21.17 20.98 14.39
C GLU A 109 19.63 20.92 14.47
N SER A 110 18.96 22.07 14.37
CA SER A 110 17.49 22.15 14.30
C SER A 110 16.92 21.41 13.08
N GLN A 111 17.54 21.56 11.91
CA GLN A 111 17.19 20.79 10.70
C GLN A 111 17.36 19.28 10.93
N TYR A 112 18.49 18.86 11.47
CA TYR A 112 18.77 17.46 11.77
C TYR A 112 17.74 16.86 12.75
N LEU A 113 17.37 17.58 13.81
CA LEU A 113 16.35 17.13 14.76
C LEU A 113 14.97 16.98 14.10
N THR A 114 14.60 17.92 13.23
CA THR A 114 13.33 17.88 12.49
C THR A 114 13.30 16.69 11.53
N GLU A 115 14.37 16.46 10.77
CA GLU A 115 14.50 15.29 9.89
C GLU A 115 14.50 13.97 10.68
N LYS A 116 15.15 13.93 11.85
CA LYS A 116 15.12 12.77 12.75
C LYS A 116 13.70 12.46 13.23
N MET A 117 12.94 13.47 13.63
CA MET A 117 11.52 13.29 14.01
C MET A 117 10.68 12.81 12.84
N ASN A 118 10.85 13.40 11.64
CA ASN A 118 10.16 12.96 10.43
C ASN A 118 10.52 11.50 10.07
N ASN A 119 11.77 11.09 10.24
CA ASN A 119 12.19 9.71 9.98
C ASN A 119 11.53 8.72 10.95
N VAL A 120 11.37 9.09 12.22
CA VAL A 120 10.63 8.28 13.20
C VAL A 120 9.16 8.18 12.83
N ALA A 121 8.51 9.30 12.50
CA ALA A 121 7.10 9.32 12.09
C ALA A 121 6.85 8.47 10.82
N LEU A 122 7.75 8.54 9.84
CA LEU A 122 7.67 7.71 8.63
C LEU A 122 7.87 6.23 8.94
N LYS A 123 8.78 5.87 9.85
CA LYS A 123 8.95 4.48 10.30
C LYS A 123 7.69 3.95 10.99
N GLU A 124 7.07 4.75 11.85
CA GLU A 124 5.80 4.38 12.51
C GLU A 124 4.61 4.29 11.53
N SER A 125 4.62 5.09 10.47
CA SER A 125 3.62 4.97 9.40
C SER A 125 3.86 3.70 8.57
N LEU A 126 5.12 3.37 8.28
CA LEU A 126 5.48 2.17 7.54
C LEU A 126 5.08 0.90 8.31
N THR A 127 5.39 0.83 9.61
CA THR A 127 5.02 -0.31 10.44
C THR A 127 3.50 -0.49 10.55
N ARG A 128 2.72 0.60 10.60
CA ARG A 128 1.25 0.53 10.54
C ARG A 128 0.74 -0.07 9.23
N VAL A 129 1.27 0.39 8.09
CA VAL A 129 0.89 -0.13 6.77
C VAL A 129 1.29 -1.61 6.62
N GLU A 130 2.46 -2.00 7.13
CA GLU A 130 2.89 -3.41 7.15
C GLU A 130 1.94 -4.30 7.98
N GLN A 131 1.47 -3.81 9.13
CA GLN A 131 0.47 -4.51 9.94
C GLN A 131 -0.87 -4.63 9.23
N GLU A 132 -1.35 -3.56 8.59
CA GLU A 132 -2.60 -3.57 7.81
C GLU A 132 -2.52 -4.54 6.62
N LEU A 133 -1.39 -4.57 5.90
CA LEU A 133 -1.15 -5.52 4.81
C LEU A 133 -1.16 -6.97 5.32
N SER A 134 -0.55 -7.23 6.48
CA SER A 134 -0.57 -8.55 7.11
C SER A 134 -2.00 -8.99 7.48
N LEU A 135 -2.79 -8.09 8.08
CA LEU A 135 -4.20 -8.36 8.41
C LEU A 135 -5.07 -8.58 7.16
N LEU A 136 -4.80 -7.84 6.08
CA LEU A 136 -5.52 -8.04 4.82
C LEU A 136 -5.16 -9.39 4.19
N GLN A 137 -3.89 -9.78 4.24
CA GLN A 137 -3.43 -11.09 3.75
C GLN A 137 -4.07 -12.25 4.52
N THR A 138 -4.13 -12.18 5.85
CA THR A 138 -4.79 -13.21 6.66
C THR A 138 -6.30 -13.25 6.38
N SER A 139 -6.96 -12.09 6.31
CA SER A 139 -8.38 -12.00 5.97
C SER A 139 -8.70 -12.57 4.59
N MET A 140 -7.87 -12.30 3.58
CA MET A 140 -8.00 -12.87 2.24
C MET A 140 -7.78 -14.39 2.25
N ALA A 141 -6.82 -14.90 3.03
CA ALA A 141 -6.58 -16.32 3.18
C ALA A 141 -7.80 -17.03 3.82
N ASP A 142 -8.35 -16.46 4.89
CA ASP A 142 -9.52 -16.99 5.59
C ASP A 142 -10.77 -16.98 4.70
N SER A 143 -10.98 -15.90 3.93
CA SER A 143 -12.07 -15.80 2.95
C SER A 143 -11.93 -16.84 1.85
N SER A 144 -10.72 -17.01 1.29
CA SER A 144 -10.41 -18.03 0.29
C SER A 144 -10.64 -19.44 0.82
N GLN A 145 -10.21 -19.72 2.05
CA GLN A 145 -10.46 -21.00 2.71
C GLN A 145 -11.96 -21.27 2.90
N THR A 146 -12.71 -20.27 3.34
CA THR A 146 -14.16 -20.36 3.51
C THR A 146 -14.87 -20.64 2.18
N LEU A 147 -14.48 -19.93 1.12
CA LEU A 147 -15.02 -20.14 -0.23
C LEU A 147 -14.70 -21.55 -0.75
N ASN A 148 -13.47 -22.03 -0.53
CA ASN A 148 -13.08 -23.39 -0.90
C ASN A 148 -13.90 -24.45 -0.13
N MET A 149 -14.18 -24.24 1.15
CA MET A 149 -15.05 -25.13 1.93
C MET A 149 -16.48 -25.15 1.37
N GLN A 150 -17.04 -23.99 1.00
CA GLN A 150 -18.35 -23.90 0.36
C GLN A 150 -18.38 -24.59 -1.01
N LEU A 151 -17.36 -24.37 -1.84
CA LEU A 151 -17.21 -25.02 -3.14
C LEU A 151 -17.15 -26.54 -3.00
N MET A 152 -16.38 -27.05 -2.03
CA MET A 152 -16.31 -28.49 -1.76
C MET A 152 -17.65 -29.06 -1.26
N SER A 153 -18.39 -28.31 -0.43
CA SER A 153 -19.75 -28.70 0.00
C SER A 153 -20.72 -28.78 -1.19
N LYS A 154 -20.72 -27.74 -2.05
CA LYS A 154 -21.57 -27.70 -3.25
C LYS A 154 -21.19 -28.75 -4.28
N LYS A 155 -19.91 -29.06 -4.43
CA LYS A 155 -19.44 -30.16 -5.28
C LYS A 155 -19.99 -31.51 -4.80
N LYS A 156 -19.97 -31.77 -3.48
CA LYS A 156 -20.59 -32.97 -2.90
C LYS A 156 -22.10 -33.03 -3.14
N GLU A 157 -22.80 -31.90 -3.01
CA GLU A 157 -24.24 -31.80 -3.30
C GLU A 157 -24.54 -32.13 -4.77
N VAL A 158 -23.77 -31.56 -5.71
CA VAL A 158 -23.88 -31.88 -7.15
C VAL A 158 -23.62 -33.36 -7.42
N ASP A 159 -22.59 -33.95 -6.80
CA ASP A 159 -22.30 -35.38 -6.95
C ASP A 159 -23.45 -36.25 -6.41
N GLN A 160 -24.08 -35.86 -5.30
CA GLN A 160 -25.27 -36.56 -4.77
C GLN A 160 -26.48 -36.44 -5.70
N LEU A 161 -26.74 -35.25 -6.24
CA LEU A 161 -27.83 -35.04 -7.19
C LEU A 161 -27.61 -35.83 -8.48
N ASN A 162 -26.37 -35.87 -8.98
CA ASN A 162 -26.02 -36.68 -10.16
C ASN A 162 -26.24 -38.18 -9.91
N ARG A 163 -25.94 -38.69 -8.70
CA ARG A 163 -26.26 -40.09 -8.34
C ARG A 163 -27.76 -40.35 -8.35
N LYS A 164 -28.57 -39.48 -7.72
CA LYS A 164 -30.03 -39.58 -7.73
C LYS A 164 -30.61 -39.53 -9.13
N LEU A 165 -30.09 -38.63 -9.98
CA LEU A 165 -30.51 -38.52 -11.38
C LEU A 165 -30.19 -39.82 -12.15
N ALA A 166 -28.99 -40.39 -11.95
CA ALA A 166 -28.61 -41.66 -12.57
C ALA A 166 -29.49 -42.83 -12.10
N GLU A 167 -29.86 -42.88 -10.82
CA GLU A 167 -30.80 -43.86 -10.27
C GLU A 167 -32.18 -43.72 -10.91
N GLN A 168 -32.73 -42.51 -10.98
CA GLN A 168 -34.02 -42.25 -11.64
C GLN A 168 -33.99 -42.62 -13.12
N CYS A 169 -32.91 -42.29 -13.85
CA CYS A 169 -32.75 -42.71 -15.25
C CYS A 169 -32.81 -44.22 -15.41
N LYS A 170 -32.17 -45.00 -14.52
CA LYS A 170 -32.24 -46.46 -14.53
C LYS A 170 -33.67 -46.97 -14.25
N GLU A 171 -34.37 -46.38 -13.30
CA GLU A 171 -35.76 -46.71 -13.00
C GLU A 171 -36.69 -46.44 -14.20
N TYR A 172 -36.54 -45.29 -14.87
CA TYR A 172 -37.29 -44.97 -16.09
C TYR A 172 -36.97 -45.93 -17.24
N GLU A 173 -35.71 -46.31 -17.41
CA GLU A 173 -35.30 -47.27 -18.42
C GLU A 173 -35.93 -48.65 -18.16
N GLN A 174 -35.87 -49.13 -16.91
CA GLN A 174 -36.54 -50.36 -16.49
C GLN A 174 -38.05 -50.30 -16.73
N LEU A 175 -38.72 -49.21 -16.29
CA LEU A 175 -40.15 -49.02 -16.50
C LEU A 175 -40.51 -48.99 -17.99
N SER A 176 -39.68 -48.35 -18.83
CA SER A 176 -39.84 -48.32 -20.28
C SER A 176 -39.75 -49.73 -20.87
N THR A 177 -38.80 -50.56 -20.43
CA THR A 177 -38.70 -51.95 -20.91
C THR A 177 -39.91 -52.79 -20.50
N VAL A 178 -40.42 -52.63 -19.27
CA VAL A 178 -41.65 -53.30 -18.81
C VAL A 178 -42.85 -52.86 -19.65
N LEU A 179 -43.03 -51.56 -19.88
CA LEU A 179 -44.11 -51.05 -20.73
C LEU A 179 -44.02 -51.59 -22.16
N GLN A 180 -42.82 -51.71 -22.72
CA GLN A 180 -42.62 -52.29 -24.06
C GLN A 180 -42.98 -53.78 -24.09
N THR A 181 -42.55 -54.57 -23.10
CA THR A 181 -42.86 -56.01 -23.05
C THR A 181 -44.35 -56.25 -22.82
N THR A 182 -44.99 -55.51 -21.90
CA THR A 182 -46.45 -55.59 -21.69
C THR A 182 -47.23 -55.13 -22.93
N SER A 183 -46.79 -54.08 -23.62
CA SER A 183 -47.40 -53.66 -24.88
C SER A 183 -47.27 -54.72 -25.97
N ALA A 184 -46.12 -55.40 -26.07
CA ALA A 184 -45.91 -56.51 -27.00
C ALA A 184 -46.84 -57.69 -26.68
N GLN A 185 -46.95 -58.07 -25.40
CA GLN A 185 -47.87 -59.12 -24.93
C GLN A 185 -49.32 -58.79 -25.31
N HIS A 186 -49.80 -57.57 -25.04
CA HIS A 186 -51.16 -57.17 -25.42
C HIS A 186 -51.40 -57.17 -26.93
N ARG A 187 -50.38 -56.87 -27.75
CA ARG A 187 -50.50 -56.99 -29.22
C ARG A 187 -50.63 -58.46 -29.64
N GLU A 188 -49.86 -59.35 -29.04
CA GLU A 188 -49.93 -60.80 -29.30
C GLU A 188 -51.27 -61.40 -28.85
N GLU A 189 -51.76 -61.05 -27.66
CA GLU A 189 -53.10 -61.40 -27.18
C GLU A 189 -54.19 -60.88 -28.13
N SER A 190 -54.09 -59.62 -28.56
CA SER A 190 -55.02 -59.02 -29.52
C SER A 190 -54.99 -59.76 -30.87
N GLN A 191 -53.83 -60.18 -31.34
CA GLN A 191 -53.68 -60.96 -32.56
C GLN A 191 -54.26 -62.38 -32.41
N THR A 192 -54.08 -62.99 -31.24
CA THR A 192 -54.65 -64.30 -30.91
C THR A 192 -56.18 -64.23 -30.85
N LEU A 193 -56.74 -63.24 -30.15
CA LEU A 193 -58.18 -62.97 -30.09
C LEU A 193 -58.77 -62.71 -31.49
N ARG A 194 -58.08 -61.94 -32.34
CA ARG A 194 -58.49 -61.72 -33.74
C ARG A 194 -58.49 -63.02 -34.55
N SER A 195 -57.47 -63.87 -34.37
CA SER A 195 -57.39 -65.17 -35.02
C SER A 195 -58.52 -66.10 -34.57
N MET A 196 -58.78 -66.19 -33.26
CA MET A 196 -59.90 -66.96 -32.72
C MET A 196 -61.26 -66.42 -33.17
N LEU A 197 -61.43 -65.09 -33.24
CA LEU A 197 -62.64 -64.47 -33.75
C LEU A 197 -62.84 -64.80 -35.23
N SER A 198 -61.80 -64.71 -36.05
CA SER A 198 -61.83 -65.10 -37.47
C SER A 198 -62.13 -66.60 -37.64
N GLU A 199 -61.58 -67.46 -36.81
CA GLU A 199 -61.85 -68.90 -36.82
C GLU A 199 -63.29 -69.18 -36.39
N SER A 200 -63.78 -68.50 -35.35
CA SER A 200 -65.17 -68.56 -34.90
C SER A 200 -66.14 -68.10 -35.99
N GLN A 201 -65.86 -66.98 -36.67
CA GLN A 201 -66.65 -66.48 -37.80
C GLN A 201 -66.63 -67.47 -38.98
N SER A 202 -65.46 -68.06 -39.29
CA SER A 202 -65.36 -69.10 -40.34
C SER A 202 -66.19 -70.35 -39.98
N LYS A 203 -66.13 -70.78 -38.71
CA LYS A 203 -66.97 -71.87 -38.18
C LYS A 203 -68.45 -71.53 -38.25
N GLU A 204 -68.83 -70.31 -37.87
CA GLU A 204 -70.21 -69.82 -37.94
C GLU A 204 -70.74 -69.77 -39.39
N VAL A 205 -69.94 -69.29 -40.33
CA VAL A 205 -70.28 -69.33 -41.77
C VAL A 205 -70.40 -70.78 -42.27
N SER A 206 -69.53 -71.68 -41.82
CA SER A 206 -69.57 -73.11 -42.18
C SER A 206 -70.81 -73.81 -41.60
N THR A 207 -71.15 -73.57 -40.33
CA THR A 207 -72.36 -74.12 -39.70
C THR A 207 -73.61 -73.51 -40.30
N ALA A 208 -73.63 -72.21 -40.62
CA ALA A 208 -74.72 -71.56 -41.35
C ALA A 208 -74.91 -72.19 -42.74
N LYS A 209 -73.82 -72.47 -43.47
CA LYS A 209 -73.88 -73.22 -44.75
C LYS A 209 -74.42 -74.63 -44.57
N LYS A 210 -73.96 -75.38 -43.56
CA LYS A 210 -74.48 -76.72 -43.24
C LYS A 210 -75.96 -76.67 -42.86
N LEU A 211 -76.37 -75.70 -42.06
CA LEU A 211 -77.78 -75.45 -41.72
C LEU A 211 -78.59 -75.16 -42.99
N GLN A 212 -78.11 -74.29 -43.87
CA GLN A 212 -78.76 -73.99 -45.15
C GLN A 212 -78.87 -75.23 -46.05
N GLN A 213 -77.85 -76.09 -46.05
CA GLN A 213 -77.87 -77.37 -46.76
C GLN A 213 -78.92 -78.31 -46.16
N VAL A 214 -78.93 -78.51 -44.84
CA VAL A 214 -79.93 -79.32 -44.14
C VAL A 214 -81.33 -78.74 -44.33
N GLU A 215 -81.51 -77.42 -44.35
CA GLU A 215 -82.79 -76.79 -44.67
C GLU A 215 -83.21 -77.05 -46.12
N SER A 216 -82.27 -77.08 -47.06
CA SER A 216 -82.54 -77.41 -48.46
C SER A 216 -82.90 -78.89 -48.64
N GLU A 217 -82.24 -79.79 -47.89
CA GLU A 217 -82.53 -81.22 -47.83
C GLU A 217 -83.86 -81.48 -47.11
N LEU A 218 -84.15 -80.78 -46.02
CA LEU A 218 -85.46 -80.81 -45.36
C LEU A 218 -86.53 -80.27 -46.30
N LYS A 219 -86.27 -79.22 -47.08
CA LYS A 219 -87.20 -78.73 -48.11
C LYS A 219 -87.38 -79.77 -49.23
N SER A 220 -86.33 -80.46 -49.67
CA SER A 220 -86.44 -81.49 -50.71
C SER A 220 -87.16 -82.73 -50.20
N LEU A 221 -86.80 -83.22 -49.01
CA LEU A 221 -87.50 -84.29 -48.29
C LEU A 221 -88.92 -83.87 -47.95
N LYS A 222 -89.19 -82.63 -47.58
CA LYS A 222 -90.56 -82.14 -47.37
C LYS A 222 -91.31 -82.10 -48.69
N ARG A 223 -90.69 -81.72 -49.82
CA ARG A 223 -91.30 -81.87 -51.16
C ARG A 223 -91.49 -83.34 -51.55
N GLU A 224 -90.61 -84.23 -51.12
CA GLU A 224 -90.67 -85.67 -51.41
C GLU A 224 -91.71 -86.37 -50.54
N ILE A 225 -91.83 -85.99 -49.26
CA ILE A 225 -92.93 -86.29 -48.36
C ILE A 225 -94.20 -85.67 -48.91
N THR A 226 -94.20 -84.45 -49.44
CA THR A 226 -95.40 -83.85 -50.08
C THR A 226 -95.76 -84.59 -51.37
N ARG A 227 -94.78 -85.12 -52.13
CA ARG A 227 -95.00 -86.01 -53.30
C ARG A 227 -95.48 -87.40 -52.88
N LYS A 228 -94.96 -87.98 -51.79
CA LYS A 228 -95.38 -89.30 -51.27
C LYS A 228 -96.70 -89.23 -50.49
N SER A 229 -96.96 -88.12 -49.81
CA SER A 229 -98.22 -87.79 -49.14
C SER A 229 -99.27 -87.22 -50.11
N SER A 230 -98.95 -87.09 -51.41
CA SER A 230 -99.95 -86.73 -52.44
C SER A 230 -100.69 -87.94 -53.03
N ILE A 231 -100.47 -89.15 -52.49
CA ILE A 231 -101.22 -90.37 -52.84
C ILE A 231 -101.99 -90.97 -51.64
N GLU A 232 -101.83 -90.47 -50.40
CA GLU A 232 -102.63 -90.94 -49.25
C GLU A 232 -103.14 -89.79 -48.38
N LEU A 233 -104.44 -89.52 -48.57
CA LEU A 233 -105.44 -89.35 -47.51
C LEU A 233 -105.22 -88.27 -46.43
N THR A 234 -105.96 -87.19 -46.65
CA THR A 234 -107.05 -86.69 -45.78
C THR A 234 -106.81 -86.47 -44.28
N SER A 235 -107.18 -85.24 -43.88
CA SER A 235 -107.68 -84.84 -42.55
C SER A 235 -106.64 -84.32 -41.55
N SER A 236 -106.52 -82.98 -41.41
CA SER A 236 -107.15 -82.26 -40.29
C SER A 236 -106.70 -80.78 -40.22
N ARG A 237 -107.70 -79.89 -40.12
CA ARG A 237 -107.74 -78.56 -39.46
C ARG A 237 -107.02 -77.33 -40.06
N ARG A 238 -107.86 -76.59 -40.79
CA ARG A 238 -108.08 -75.12 -40.77
C ARG A 238 -107.96 -74.49 -39.36
N SER A 239 -107.75 -73.18 -39.11
CA SER A 239 -107.32 -71.98 -39.87
C SER A 239 -107.70 -70.75 -39.01
N ALA A 240 -106.97 -69.63 -39.20
CA ALA A 240 -107.27 -68.23 -38.86
C ALA A 240 -106.87 -67.74 -37.45
N ASN A 241 -106.26 -66.57 -37.23
CA ASN A 241 -105.90 -65.47 -38.14
C ASN A 241 -104.82 -64.54 -37.51
N ILE A 242 -104.14 -63.81 -38.39
CA ILE A 242 -103.14 -62.71 -38.28
C ILE A 242 -103.83 -61.47 -37.61
N PRO A 243 -103.20 -60.38 -37.05
CA PRO A 243 -102.00 -59.72 -37.60
C PRO A 243 -101.05 -58.88 -36.68
N ASN A 244 -99.88 -58.58 -37.27
CA ASN A 244 -99.00 -57.40 -37.16
C ASN A 244 -98.90 -56.55 -35.88
N SER A 245 -97.63 -56.24 -35.55
CA SER A 245 -97.05 -54.89 -35.33
C SER A 245 -96.32 -54.65 -34.00
N ASN A 246 -95.23 -53.89 -34.15
CA ASN A 246 -94.66 -52.91 -33.23
C ASN A 246 -93.72 -53.36 -32.08
N ASP A 247 -92.53 -52.75 -32.15
CA ASP A 247 -91.84 -52.04 -31.07
C ASP A 247 -91.81 -52.67 -29.68
N THR A 248 -90.60 -52.96 -29.20
CA THR A 248 -90.13 -52.42 -27.91
C THR A 248 -88.64 -52.68 -27.73
N ASP A 249 -87.89 -51.73 -28.28
CA ASP A 249 -86.61 -51.27 -27.79
C ASP A 249 -86.73 -50.81 -26.31
N GLY A 250 -85.63 -50.94 -25.56
CA GLY A 250 -85.39 -50.18 -24.33
C GLY A 250 -86.13 -50.57 -23.05
N SER A 251 -85.61 -51.54 -22.28
CA SER A 251 -85.99 -51.64 -20.85
C SER A 251 -84.89 -52.10 -19.87
N VAL A 252 -83.74 -52.59 -20.36
CA VAL A 252 -82.61 -52.96 -19.47
C VAL A 252 -81.49 -51.91 -19.45
N ASN A 253 -81.56 -50.89 -20.32
CA ASN A 253 -80.47 -49.92 -20.49
C ASN A 253 -80.60 -48.64 -19.64
N TYR A 254 -81.77 -48.34 -19.08
CA TYR A 254 -81.95 -47.09 -18.32
C TYR A 254 -81.18 -47.07 -16.98
N GLN A 255 -81.02 -48.23 -16.36
CA GLN A 255 -80.29 -48.35 -15.09
C GLN A 255 -78.78 -48.25 -15.30
N LYS A 256 -78.25 -48.96 -16.31
CA LYS A 256 -76.83 -48.85 -16.71
C LYS A 256 -76.48 -47.46 -17.21
N MET A 257 -77.34 -46.85 -18.03
CA MET A 257 -77.11 -45.50 -18.53
C MET A 257 -77.20 -44.47 -17.38
N LYS A 258 -78.05 -44.66 -16.38
CA LYS A 258 -78.11 -43.79 -15.19
C LYS A 258 -76.85 -43.91 -14.32
N GLU A 259 -76.34 -45.12 -14.10
CA GLU A 259 -75.09 -45.35 -13.38
C GLU A 259 -73.86 -44.81 -14.14
N GLU A 260 -73.81 -45.00 -15.47
CA GLU A 260 -72.77 -44.41 -16.30
C GLU A 260 -72.81 -42.89 -16.30
N LEU A 261 -74.00 -42.29 -16.36
CA LEU A 261 -74.17 -40.84 -16.34
C LEU A 261 -73.79 -40.23 -14.97
N GLU A 262 -74.00 -40.98 -13.88
CA GLU A 262 -73.57 -40.59 -12.54
C GLU A 262 -72.05 -40.75 -12.34
N ASN A 263 -71.46 -41.80 -12.89
CA ASN A 263 -70.00 -41.99 -12.94
C ASN A 263 -69.33 -40.92 -13.81
N LEU A 264 -69.92 -40.56 -14.95
CA LEU A 264 -69.42 -39.48 -15.82
C LEU A 264 -69.47 -38.13 -15.11
N LYS A 265 -70.56 -37.82 -14.37
CA LYS A 265 -70.66 -36.60 -13.56
C LYS A 265 -69.57 -36.52 -12.50
N LYS A 266 -69.31 -37.62 -11.77
CA LYS A 266 -68.23 -37.68 -10.76
C LYS A 266 -66.85 -37.50 -11.41
N LEU A 267 -66.63 -38.10 -12.57
CA LEU A 267 -65.36 -38.00 -13.29
C LEU A 267 -65.11 -36.59 -13.83
N VAL A 268 -66.13 -35.96 -14.42
CA VAL A 268 -66.07 -34.55 -14.88
C VAL A 268 -65.81 -33.60 -13.70
N GLN A 269 -66.42 -33.85 -12.54
CA GLN A 269 -66.19 -33.05 -11.35
C GLN A 269 -64.75 -33.21 -10.81
N LYS A 270 -64.22 -34.44 -10.84
CA LYS A 270 -62.82 -34.72 -10.50
C LYS A 270 -61.86 -33.98 -11.44
N TYR A 271 -62.08 -34.04 -12.75
CA TYR A 271 -61.24 -33.32 -13.72
C TYR A 271 -61.35 -31.81 -13.62
N ARG A 272 -62.54 -31.25 -13.29
CA ARG A 272 -62.68 -29.81 -13.00
C ARG A 272 -61.87 -29.38 -11.78
N LEU A 273 -61.90 -30.15 -10.70
CA LEU A 273 -61.09 -29.88 -9.50
C LEU A 273 -59.59 -30.00 -9.79
N GLU A 274 -59.19 -31.00 -10.57
CA GLU A 274 -57.78 -31.18 -10.94
C GLU A 274 -57.26 -30.05 -11.84
N LEU A 275 -58.06 -29.60 -12.81
CA LEU A 275 -57.69 -28.46 -13.66
C LEU A 275 -57.65 -27.15 -12.86
N SER A 276 -58.61 -26.91 -11.97
CA SER A 276 -58.60 -25.73 -11.09
C SER A 276 -57.37 -25.70 -10.17
N ASN A 277 -56.95 -26.85 -9.63
CA ASN A 277 -55.73 -26.95 -8.84
C ASN A 277 -54.46 -26.77 -9.68
N ARG A 278 -54.46 -27.24 -10.94
CA ARG A 278 -53.33 -27.06 -11.86
C ARG A 278 -53.18 -25.61 -12.30
N GLU A 279 -54.27 -24.90 -12.61
CA GLU A 279 -54.22 -23.48 -12.99
C GLU A 279 -53.74 -22.59 -11.84
N GLY A 280 -54.18 -22.87 -10.60
CA GLY A 280 -53.69 -22.17 -9.41
C GLY A 280 -52.18 -22.36 -9.16
N ASN A 281 -51.64 -23.56 -9.44
CA ASN A 281 -50.21 -23.85 -9.32
C ASN A 281 -49.40 -23.34 -10.52
N PHE A 282 -49.98 -23.32 -11.71
CA PHE A 282 -49.32 -22.85 -12.92
C PHE A 282 -49.02 -21.35 -12.84
N ASN A 283 -49.98 -20.54 -12.37
CA ASN A 283 -49.74 -19.11 -12.18
C ASN A 283 -48.65 -18.82 -11.13
N ARG A 284 -48.57 -19.63 -10.08
CA ARG A 284 -47.55 -19.48 -9.01
C ARG A 284 -46.12 -19.72 -9.53
N MET A 285 -45.95 -20.68 -10.42
CA MET A 285 -44.65 -21.03 -11.03
C MET A 285 -44.09 -19.93 -11.95
N PHE A 286 -44.94 -19.05 -12.51
CA PHE A 286 -44.51 -17.98 -13.40
C PHE A 286 -44.45 -16.60 -12.73
N THR A 287 -45.22 -16.35 -11.66
CA THR A 287 -45.14 -15.06 -10.93
C THR A 287 -43.98 -15.00 -9.95
N GLU A 288 -43.46 -16.13 -9.48
CA GLU A 288 -42.36 -16.18 -8.50
C GLU A 288 -40.96 -16.04 -9.16
N LYS A 289 -40.90 -16.05 -10.50
CA LYS A 289 -39.68 -15.81 -11.28
C LYS A 289 -39.75 -14.52 -12.09
N VAL A 290 -40.07 -13.40 -11.43
CA VAL A 290 -39.62 -12.11 -11.95
C VAL A 290 -38.15 -11.97 -11.56
N PRO A 291 -37.21 -11.93 -12.52
CA PRO A 291 -35.80 -11.73 -12.21
C PRO A 291 -35.63 -10.36 -11.56
N VAL A 292 -35.29 -10.36 -10.28
CA VAL A 292 -34.85 -9.16 -9.56
C VAL A 292 -33.62 -8.63 -10.29
N HIS A 293 -33.78 -7.52 -11.03
CA HIS A 293 -32.66 -6.78 -11.58
C HIS A 293 -31.89 -6.20 -10.40
N VAL A 294 -30.77 -6.84 -10.06
CA VAL A 294 -29.79 -6.29 -9.11
C VAL A 294 -29.04 -5.19 -9.85
N ASP A 295 -29.42 -3.95 -9.58
CA ASP A 295 -28.75 -2.76 -10.09
C ASP A 295 -27.35 -2.67 -9.45
N GLN A 296 -26.29 -2.97 -10.22
CA GLN A 296 -24.91 -3.09 -9.73
C GLN A 296 -24.27 -1.75 -9.32
N ARG A 297 -25.03 -0.64 -9.32
CA ARG A 297 -24.51 0.70 -8.99
C ARG A 297 -24.75 1.15 -7.55
N SER A 298 -25.36 0.33 -6.69
CA SER A 298 -25.69 0.71 -5.30
C SER A 298 -25.03 -0.12 -4.20
N LEU A 299 -23.91 -0.81 -4.49
CA LEU A 299 -23.11 -1.49 -3.45
C LEU A 299 -22.31 -0.48 -2.60
N LYS A 300 -23.01 0.24 -1.73
CA LYS A 300 -22.45 0.72 -0.46
C LYS A 300 -22.82 -0.30 0.63
N PRO A 301 -21.85 -0.90 1.33
CA PRO A 301 -22.15 -1.79 2.43
C PRO A 301 -22.56 -0.94 3.65
N VAL A 302 -23.86 -0.87 3.93
CA VAL A 302 -24.35 -0.48 5.26
C VAL A 302 -24.64 -1.77 6.01
N MET A 303 -23.85 -2.01 7.06
CA MET A 303 -24.18 -3.00 8.07
C MET A 303 -25.44 -2.56 8.81
N SER A 304 -26.50 -3.37 8.78
CA SER A 304 -27.49 -3.38 9.85
C SER A 304 -28.17 -4.73 9.93
N VAL A 305 -27.82 -5.46 10.98
CA VAL A 305 -28.56 -6.58 11.53
C VAL A 305 -29.78 -6.02 12.25
N SER A 306 -30.99 -6.37 11.82
CA SER A 306 -32.10 -6.72 12.73
C SER A 306 -33.32 -7.20 11.94
N THR A 307 -33.78 -8.42 12.24
CA THR A 307 -35.09 -8.94 11.88
C THR A 307 -35.84 -9.21 13.17
N GLY A 308 -37.04 -8.64 13.36
CA GLY A 308 -37.87 -9.01 14.51
C GLY A 308 -39.12 -8.18 14.82
N ARG A 309 -40.10 -8.17 13.90
CA ARG A 309 -41.56 -8.30 14.15
C ARG A 309 -42.37 -7.16 14.82
N GLU A 310 -43.26 -6.59 13.99
CA GLU A 310 -44.63 -6.07 14.20
C GLU A 310 -45.10 -5.58 15.59
N ARG A 311 -45.62 -4.34 15.64
CA ARG A 311 -47.04 -4.05 15.97
C ARG A 311 -47.46 -2.62 15.62
N ILE A 312 -48.75 -2.51 15.34
CA ILE A 312 -49.57 -1.37 14.89
C ILE A 312 -49.49 -0.18 15.86
N SER A 313 -49.41 1.06 15.35
CA SER A 313 -50.13 2.23 15.89
C SER A 313 -50.09 3.41 14.93
N ALA A 314 -51.24 4.11 14.83
CA ALA A 314 -51.45 5.32 14.05
C ALA A 314 -50.74 6.54 14.66
N HIS A 315 -50.23 7.44 13.80
CA HIS A 315 -50.31 8.90 13.95
C HIS A 315 -49.79 9.61 12.69
N THR A 316 -50.55 10.60 12.22
CA THR A 316 -50.23 11.62 11.20
C THR A 316 -49.45 12.82 11.82
N PRO A 317 -49.17 13.91 11.06
CA PRO A 317 -47.94 14.33 10.37
C PRO A 317 -47.24 15.52 11.12
N PRO A 318 -46.22 16.27 10.61
CA PRO A 318 -46.28 17.26 9.49
C PRO A 318 -45.03 17.21 8.56
N GLU A 319 -45.07 17.60 7.29
CA GLU A 319 -45.06 18.96 6.68
C GLU A 319 -43.63 19.56 6.48
N SER A 320 -43.40 20.01 5.24
CA SER A 320 -42.42 20.99 4.74
C SER A 320 -40.90 20.74 4.90
N GLU A 321 -40.16 20.62 3.80
CA GLU A 321 -39.54 21.80 3.15
C GLU A 321 -38.76 21.43 1.88
N GLU A 322 -38.91 22.33 0.91
CA GLU A 322 -38.23 22.38 -0.37
C GLU A 322 -36.70 22.51 -0.22
N ARG A 323 -35.94 21.96 -1.17
CA ARG A 323 -34.98 22.77 -1.94
C ARG A 323 -34.44 22.01 -3.15
N LEU A 324 -34.80 22.55 -4.32
CA LEU A 324 -34.07 22.44 -5.57
C LEU A 324 -32.63 22.93 -5.39
N VAL A 325 -31.65 22.26 -6.01
CA VAL A 325 -30.59 22.95 -6.77
C VAL A 325 -30.25 22.13 -8.02
N HIS A 326 -30.49 22.75 -9.17
CA HIS A 326 -29.99 22.37 -10.49
C HIS A 326 -28.47 22.53 -10.59
N GLY A 327 -27.81 21.68 -11.38
CA GLY A 327 -26.43 21.87 -11.79
C GLY A 327 -25.96 20.83 -12.79
N ASN A 328 -26.24 21.10 -14.07
CA ASN A 328 -25.91 20.28 -15.23
C ASN A 328 -24.41 20.28 -15.59
N PRO A 329 -23.97 19.42 -16.54
CA PRO A 329 -22.60 18.95 -16.69
C PRO A 329 -21.77 19.75 -17.70
N THR A 330 -20.45 19.64 -17.60
CA THR A 330 -19.52 19.97 -18.71
C THR A 330 -18.58 18.81 -19.00
N ARG A 331 -18.85 18.24 -20.17
CA ARG A 331 -18.02 17.41 -21.05
C ARG A 331 -17.00 18.29 -21.74
N VAL A 332 -15.71 17.92 -21.77
CA VAL A 332 -14.81 18.21 -22.89
C VAL A 332 -13.79 17.08 -23.03
N ASP A 333 -13.73 16.57 -24.25
CA ASP A 333 -12.85 15.55 -24.80
C ASP A 333 -11.37 15.99 -24.89
N GLY A 334 -10.44 15.04 -25.02
CA GLY A 334 -9.03 15.40 -25.26
C GLY A 334 -8.06 14.23 -25.34
N GLU A 335 -8.28 13.33 -26.30
CA GLU A 335 -7.28 12.37 -26.77
C GLU A 335 -5.98 13.08 -27.21
N ARG A 336 -4.81 12.59 -26.77
CA ARG A 336 -3.69 12.37 -27.70
C ARG A 336 -2.64 11.40 -27.20
N SER A 337 -2.67 10.26 -27.88
CA SER A 337 -1.60 9.32 -28.15
C SER A 337 -0.23 9.98 -28.36
N SER A 338 0.80 9.49 -27.66
CA SER A 338 2.15 9.38 -28.21
C SER A 338 2.89 8.22 -27.55
N ARG A 339 2.82 7.07 -28.23
CA ARG A 339 3.74 5.95 -28.07
C ARG A 339 5.18 6.45 -28.26
N LYS A 340 6.05 6.23 -27.28
CA LYS A 340 7.48 6.00 -27.51
C LYS A 340 7.91 4.78 -26.72
N SER A 341 8.00 3.68 -27.46
CA SER A 341 8.80 2.51 -27.15
C SER A 341 10.24 2.94 -26.87
N VAL A 342 10.72 2.70 -25.66
CA VAL A 342 12.16 2.58 -25.40
C VAL A 342 12.42 1.14 -25.03
N SER A 343 13.16 0.49 -25.93
CA SER A 343 13.57 -0.89 -25.88
C SER A 343 14.43 -1.18 -24.64
N PHE A 344 14.01 -2.23 -23.96
CA PHE A 344 14.76 -3.01 -23.00
C PHE A 344 15.96 -3.69 -23.69
N THR A 345 17.19 -3.30 -23.33
CA THR A 345 18.39 -4.11 -23.53
C THR A 345 19.39 -3.85 -22.41
N GLY A 346 19.80 -4.92 -21.74
CA GLY A 346 21.17 -5.00 -21.21
C GLY A 346 21.35 -4.91 -19.71
N LEU A 347 21.00 -6.00 -19.01
CA LEU A 347 21.77 -6.44 -17.85
C LEU A 347 23.26 -6.51 -18.24
N ARG A 348 24.10 -5.64 -17.66
CA ARG A 348 25.51 -5.95 -17.39
C ARG A 348 25.86 -5.46 -15.99
N ARG A 349 25.85 -6.40 -15.04
CA ARG A 349 26.57 -6.27 -13.78
C ARG A 349 28.06 -6.32 -14.09
N SER A 350 28.74 -5.18 -14.08
CA SER A 350 30.19 -5.12 -13.96
C SER A 350 30.54 -5.10 -12.46
N ILE A 351 30.89 -6.27 -11.94
CA ILE A 351 31.60 -6.41 -10.67
C ILE A 351 33.01 -5.89 -10.91
N ALA A 352 33.34 -4.72 -10.37
CA ALA A 352 34.71 -4.24 -10.37
C ALA A 352 35.49 -4.97 -9.26
N PRO A 353 36.65 -5.58 -9.55
CA PRO A 353 37.54 -6.07 -8.51
C PRO A 353 38.33 -4.88 -7.95
N MET A 354 38.06 -4.52 -6.69
CA MET A 354 38.97 -3.66 -5.94
C MET A 354 40.21 -4.48 -5.56
N SER A 355 41.18 -4.42 -6.48
CA SER A 355 42.57 -4.81 -6.29
C SER A 355 43.19 -4.02 -5.14
N GLY A 356 44.02 -4.72 -4.37
CA GLY A 356 44.53 -4.29 -3.07
C GLY A 356 45.43 -3.07 -3.07
N ARG A 357 45.41 -2.39 -1.93
CA ARG A 357 46.58 -1.69 -1.40
C ARG A 357 46.77 -2.11 0.05
N ARG A 358 47.62 -3.12 0.23
CA ARG A 358 48.41 -3.29 1.45
C ARG A 358 49.29 -2.05 1.59
N LEU A 359 49.11 -1.29 2.66
CA LEU A 359 50.21 -0.50 3.21
C LEU A 359 50.52 -1.07 4.59
N LEU A 360 51.64 -1.77 4.59
CA LEU A 360 52.39 -2.23 5.73
C LEU A 360 53.15 -1.01 6.27
N THR A 361 52.82 -0.55 7.48
CA THR A 361 53.75 0.22 8.30
C THR A 361 53.66 -0.32 9.72
N GLN A 362 54.50 -1.33 9.97
CA GLN A 362 55.07 -1.54 11.28
C GLN A 362 56.01 -0.37 11.55
N TYR A 363 55.82 0.36 12.65
CA TYR A 363 56.91 1.07 13.29
C TYR A 363 56.78 0.92 14.81
N ASN A 364 57.67 0.08 15.33
CA ASN A 364 58.06 0.01 16.73
C ASN A 364 58.85 1.28 17.09
N HIS A 365 58.48 1.94 18.19
CA HIS A 365 59.40 2.64 19.10
C HIS A 365 58.68 2.77 20.44
N GLN A 366 58.94 1.87 21.39
CA GLN A 366 59.96 2.00 22.44
C GLN A 366 59.94 3.33 23.20
N GLN A 367 59.64 3.13 24.49
CA GLN A 367 59.91 3.90 25.70
C GLN A 367 60.85 5.11 25.59
N ASN A 368 60.49 6.19 26.28
CA ASN A 368 61.33 6.76 27.34
C ASN A 368 60.55 7.80 28.17
N PHE A 369 60.58 7.62 29.49
CA PHE A 369 60.39 8.67 30.50
C PHE A 369 61.52 9.72 30.36
N PRO A 370 61.32 10.93 30.90
CA PRO A 370 62.08 11.24 32.12
C PRO A 370 61.37 12.14 33.15
N ALA A 371 61.85 11.95 34.39
CA ALA A 371 61.91 12.84 35.58
C ALA A 371 60.64 13.57 36.05
#